data_AF-A0A395R3B3-F1
#
_entry.id   AF-A0A395R3B3-F1
#
_cell.length_a   1.000
_cell.length_b   1.000
_cell.length_c   1.000
_cell.angle_alpha   90.00
_cell.angle_beta   90.00
_cell.angle_gamma   90.00
#
_symmetry.space_group_name_H-M   'P 1'
#
loop_
_entity.id
_entity.type
_entity.pdbx_description
1 polymer ?
#
loop_
_entity_poly.entity_id
_entity_poly.type
_entity_poly.pdbx_seq_one_letter_code
_entity_poly.pdbx_strand_id
1 'polypeptide(L)'
;MRLDKKEYLGLREDFHLKFPGFSGFQSRCHVRVLAESKKPMVVICSQVKTEPGTSIMNAYEIIRGHVFDYLAKKQSEKLRHDTATELEGFAETIEKTRKLRVALVAYLLRFAARALTNRVPMLDQINREEPELYWIEHWPKGTGLGEDVDYLLVSENEVGEPHWQRVNFTKLAERLGYCEADFEIPDEAVA
;
A
#
# COMPACT_ATOMS: atom_id res chain seq x y z
N MET A 1 -4.80 29.79 4.37
CA MET A 1 -4.74 28.69 5.36
C MET A 1 -4.36 27.44 4.59
N ARG A 2 -3.09 27.03 4.64
CA ARG A 2 -2.60 25.81 3.96
C ARG A 2 -3.14 24.62 4.74
N LEU A 3 -3.83 23.70 4.06
CA LEU A 3 -4.22 22.43 4.63
C LEU A 3 -2.95 21.59 4.82
N ASP A 4 -2.71 21.13 6.03
CA ASP A 4 -1.60 20.26 6.38
C ASP A 4 -1.68 18.96 5.58
N LYS A 5 -0.58 18.61 4.91
CA LYS A 5 -0.39 17.31 4.25
C LYS A 5 -0.52 16.24 5.33
N LYS A 6 -1.49 15.34 5.21
CA LYS A 6 -1.66 14.19 6.12
C LYS A 6 -0.35 13.39 6.15
N GLU A 7 0.21 13.24 7.34
CA GLU A 7 1.36 12.37 7.58
C GLU A 7 0.91 10.92 7.45
N TYR A 8 1.49 10.19 6.50
CA TYR A 8 1.51 8.74 6.57
C TYR A 8 2.51 8.34 7.66
N LEU A 9 2.04 7.77 8.77
CA LEU A 9 2.87 6.92 9.62
C LEU A 9 3.50 5.85 8.72
N GLY A 10 4.83 5.76 8.72
CA GLY A 10 5.57 4.88 7.82
C GLY A 10 5.04 3.45 7.84
N LEU A 11 4.68 2.94 6.67
CA LEU A 11 4.23 1.58 6.41
C LEU A 11 5.38 0.79 5.79
N ARG A 12 5.79 -0.29 6.45
CA ARG A 12 6.65 -1.32 5.89
C ARG A 12 6.03 -2.67 6.18
N GLU A 13 5.59 -3.34 5.13
CA GLU A 13 4.92 -4.64 5.26
C GLU A 13 5.44 -5.64 4.26
N ASP A 14 5.53 -6.88 4.72
CA ASP A 14 6.00 -8.02 3.96
C ASP A 14 4.97 -9.13 4.10
N PHE A 15 4.52 -9.70 2.98
CA PHE A 15 3.57 -10.80 2.98
C PHE A 15 3.71 -11.69 1.74
N HIS A 16 3.35 -12.96 1.86
CA HIS A 16 3.21 -13.85 0.72
C HIS A 16 1.82 -13.76 0.12
N LEU A 17 1.76 -13.48 -1.17
CA LEU A 17 0.52 -13.50 -1.93
C LEU A 17 0.42 -14.83 -2.67
N LYS A 18 -0.73 -15.49 -2.51
CA LYS A 18 -1.13 -16.66 -3.30
C LYS A 18 -2.07 -16.20 -4.41
N PHE A 19 -1.88 -16.70 -5.63
CA PHE A 19 -2.69 -16.35 -6.79
C PHE A 19 -2.88 -17.54 -7.74
N PRO A 20 -3.98 -17.57 -8.52
CA PRO A 20 -4.15 -18.56 -9.56
C PRO A 20 -3.16 -18.26 -10.69
N GLY A 21 -2.16 -19.11 -10.84
CA GLY A 21 -1.25 -19.04 -11.98
C GLY A 21 -1.90 -19.54 -13.26
N PHE A 22 -1.20 -19.35 -14.37
CA PHE A 22 -1.60 -19.89 -15.66
C PHE A 22 -1.70 -21.42 -15.62
N SER A 23 -2.60 -21.94 -16.45
CA SER A 23 -2.91 -23.38 -16.54
C SER A 23 -3.38 -24.02 -15.23
N GLY A 24 -3.87 -23.22 -14.26
CA GLY A 24 -4.43 -23.72 -13.01
C GLY A 24 -3.40 -24.08 -11.93
N PHE A 25 -2.11 -23.76 -12.15
CA PHE A 25 -1.09 -23.96 -11.13
C PHE A 25 -1.21 -22.91 -10.03
N GLN A 26 -1.42 -23.36 -8.80
CA GLN A 26 -1.36 -22.47 -7.64
C GLN A 26 0.05 -21.86 -7.56
N SER A 27 0.11 -20.54 -7.55
CA SER A 27 1.37 -19.80 -7.56
C SER A 27 1.45 -18.90 -6.35
N ARG A 28 2.67 -18.47 -6.02
CA ARG A 28 2.91 -17.53 -4.92
C ARG A 28 4.03 -16.56 -5.25
N CYS A 29 3.96 -15.37 -4.67
CA CYS A 29 5.04 -14.40 -4.67
C CYS A 29 5.19 -13.81 -3.27
N HIS A 30 6.32 -13.15 -3.03
CA HIS A 30 6.50 -12.29 -1.86
C HIS A 30 6.23 -10.84 -2.27
N VAL A 31 5.52 -10.08 -1.45
CA VAL A 31 5.23 -8.67 -1.69
C VAL A 31 5.72 -7.86 -0.50
N ARG A 32 6.50 -6.81 -0.78
CA ARG A 32 6.80 -5.75 0.18
C ARG A 32 6.10 -4.46 -0.23
N VAL A 33 5.52 -3.76 0.73
CA VAL A 33 4.96 -2.42 0.55
C VAL A 33 5.72 -1.44 1.44
N LEU A 34 6.24 -0.37 0.84
CA LEU A 34 6.87 0.76 1.51
C LEU A 34 6.02 2.01 1.25
N ALA A 35 5.59 2.68 2.31
CA ALA A 35 4.96 3.98 2.19
C ALA A 35 5.33 4.87 3.38
N GLU A 36 6.16 5.88 3.14
CA GLU A 36 6.53 6.87 4.15
C GLU A 36 6.01 8.26 3.83
N SER A 37 5.80 9.07 4.87
CA SER A 37 5.40 10.48 4.71
C SER A 37 6.34 11.21 3.75
N LYS A 38 5.74 11.88 2.75
CA LYS A 38 6.45 12.68 1.72
C LYS A 38 7.35 11.87 0.77
N LYS A 39 7.31 10.54 0.79
CA LYS A 39 7.95 9.67 -0.21
C LYS A 39 6.90 9.01 -1.10
N PRO A 40 7.25 8.65 -2.35
CA PRO A 40 6.41 7.80 -3.18
C PRO A 40 6.16 6.43 -2.51
N MET A 41 5.02 5.82 -2.83
CA MET A 41 4.76 4.44 -2.41
C MET A 41 5.55 3.49 -3.31
N VAL A 42 6.15 2.46 -2.73
CA VAL A 42 6.84 1.42 -3.48
C VAL A 42 6.22 0.07 -3.16
N VAL A 43 5.86 -0.67 -4.21
CA VAL A 43 5.49 -2.08 -4.11
C VAL A 43 6.59 -2.90 -4.76
N ILE A 44 7.17 -3.83 -4.00
CA ILE A 44 8.18 -4.76 -4.49
C ILE A 44 7.55 -6.15 -4.56
N CYS A 45 7.32 -6.63 -5.76
CA CYS A 45 6.84 -7.99 -6.02
C CYS A 45 8.04 -8.90 -6.32
N SER A 46 8.24 -9.92 -5.51
CA SER A 46 9.39 -10.82 -5.59
C SER A 46 8.98 -12.22 -6.01
N GLN A 47 9.70 -12.76 -7.00
CA GLN A 47 9.56 -14.16 -7.39
C GLN A 47 10.06 -15.05 -6.25
N VAL A 48 9.31 -16.09 -5.88
CA VAL A 48 9.82 -17.11 -4.94
C VAL A 48 10.71 -18.12 -5.67
N LYS A 49 11.67 -18.70 -4.95
CA LYS A 49 12.62 -19.70 -5.44
C LYS A 49 11.99 -21.09 -5.52
N THR A 50 11.27 -21.50 -4.48
CA THR A 50 10.66 -22.85 -4.46
C THR A 50 9.18 -22.79 -4.83
N GLU A 51 8.79 -23.71 -5.71
CA GLU A 51 7.42 -23.87 -6.18
C GLU A 51 6.80 -22.54 -6.69
N PRO A 52 7.47 -21.85 -7.62
CA PRO A 52 7.03 -20.53 -8.09
C PRO A 52 5.67 -20.57 -8.79
N GLY A 53 5.37 -21.68 -9.48
CA GLY A 53 4.23 -21.77 -10.38
C GLY A 53 4.42 -20.84 -11.59
N THR A 54 3.52 -19.88 -11.74
CA THR A 54 3.60 -18.83 -12.78
C THR A 54 4.50 -17.69 -12.35
N SER A 55 5.30 -17.17 -13.28
CA SER A 55 6.17 -16.06 -12.98
C SER A 55 5.42 -14.77 -12.65
N ILE A 56 6.01 -13.94 -11.79
CA ILE A 56 5.41 -12.66 -11.37
C ILE A 56 5.16 -11.70 -12.53
N MET A 57 6.05 -11.68 -13.53
CA MET A 57 5.89 -10.88 -14.76
C MET A 57 4.67 -11.31 -15.56
N ASN A 58 4.46 -12.62 -15.69
CA ASN A 58 3.32 -13.19 -16.41
C ASN A 58 1.99 -13.01 -15.67
N ALA A 59 2.03 -12.91 -14.34
CA ALA A 59 0.85 -12.74 -13.49
C ALA A 59 0.69 -11.32 -12.95
N TYR A 60 1.37 -10.33 -13.55
CA TYR A 60 1.44 -8.95 -13.06
C TYR A 60 0.05 -8.37 -12.76
N GLU A 61 -0.89 -8.48 -13.70
CA GLU A 61 -2.24 -7.89 -13.57
C GLU A 61 -3.02 -8.49 -12.41
N ILE A 62 -2.93 -9.81 -12.22
CA ILE A 62 -3.59 -10.55 -11.14
C ILE A 62 -3.01 -10.13 -9.80
N ILE A 63 -1.67 -10.11 -9.70
CA ILE A 63 -0.95 -9.75 -8.48
C ILE A 63 -1.25 -8.29 -8.10
N ARG A 64 -1.16 -7.38 -9.07
CA ARG A 64 -1.46 -5.95 -8.88
C ARG A 64 -2.88 -5.73 -8.37
N GLY A 65 -3.88 -6.37 -8.99
CA GLY A 65 -5.26 -6.31 -8.53
C GLY A 65 -5.40 -6.74 -7.06
N HIS A 66 -4.83 -7.88 -6.70
CA HIS A 66 -4.86 -8.38 -5.32
C HIS A 66 -4.15 -7.44 -4.32
N VAL A 67 -3.00 -6.87 -4.68
CA VAL A 67 -2.29 -5.92 -3.82
C VAL A 67 -3.11 -4.65 -3.63
N PHE A 68 -3.74 -4.12 -4.68
CA PHE A 68 -4.59 -2.94 -4.56
C PHE A 68 -5.84 -3.20 -3.73
N ASP A 69 -6.48 -4.36 -3.89
CA ASP A 69 -7.60 -4.76 -3.04
C ASP A 69 -7.18 -4.88 -1.57
N TYR A 70 -6.00 -5.46 -1.31
CA TYR A 70 -5.42 -5.54 0.03
C TYR A 70 -5.22 -4.15 0.65
N LEU A 71 -4.59 -3.23 -0.09
CA LEU A 71 -4.33 -1.87 0.38
C LEU A 71 -5.62 -1.08 0.60
N ALA A 72 -6.58 -1.17 -0.31
CA ALA A 72 -7.88 -0.51 -0.20
C ALA A 72 -8.67 -1.02 1.02
N LYS A 73 -8.65 -2.34 1.26
CA LYS A 73 -9.29 -2.94 2.43
C LYS A 73 -8.63 -2.46 3.72
N LYS A 74 -7.30 -2.46 3.79
CA LYS A 74 -6.53 -2.01 4.96
C LYS A 74 -6.81 -0.54 5.28
N GLN A 75 -6.84 0.31 4.25
CA GLN A 75 -7.19 1.72 4.41
C GLN A 75 -8.61 1.89 4.94
N SER A 76 -9.56 1.09 4.43
CA SER A 76 -10.95 1.09 4.90
C SER A 76 -11.08 0.63 6.35
N GLU A 77 -10.34 -0.39 6.78
CA GLU A 77 -10.30 -0.88 8.15
C GLU A 77 -9.72 0.17 9.11
N LYS A 78 -8.60 0.79 8.74
CA LYS A 78 -8.01 1.90 9.50
C LYS A 78 -9.00 3.05 9.66
N LEU A 79 -9.68 3.45 8.58
CA LEU A 79 -10.69 4.51 8.64
C LEU A 79 -11.83 4.16 9.60
N ARG A 80 -12.30 2.91 9.58
CA ARG A 80 -13.34 2.44 10.51
C ARG A 80 -12.86 2.49 11.96
N HIS A 81 -11.63 2.05 12.22
CA HIS A 81 -11.03 2.08 13.55
C HIS A 81 -10.86 3.51 14.08
N ASP A 82 -10.32 4.43 13.27
CA ASP A 82 -10.16 5.84 13.64
C ASP A 82 -11.53 6.50 13.92
N THR A 83 -12.53 6.17 13.09
CA THR A 83 -13.92 6.63 13.28
C THR A 83 -14.52 6.11 14.60
N ALA A 84 -14.32 4.83 14.90
CA ALA A 84 -14.81 4.24 16.15
C ALA A 84 -14.16 4.91 17.37
N THR A 85 -12.84 5.13 17.32
CA THR A 85 -12.08 5.79 18.39
C THR A 85 -12.56 7.22 18.64
N GLU A 86 -12.84 8.00 17.58
CA GLU A 86 -13.42 9.34 17.71
C GLU A 86 -14.80 9.32 18.37
N LEU A 87 -15.65 8.33 18.03
CA LEU A 87 -16.97 8.16 18.61
C LEU A 87 -16.93 7.68 20.07
N GLU A 88 -15.93 6.89 20.46
CA GLU A 88 -15.73 6.47 21.85
C GLU A 88 -15.28 7.65 22.72
N GLY A 89 -14.28 8.43 22.29
CA GLY A 89 -13.85 9.62 23.01
C GLY A 89 -14.97 10.66 23.16
N PHE A 90 -15.85 10.70 22.16
CA PHE A 90 -17.09 11.47 22.22
C PHE A 90 -18.05 10.98 23.31
N ALA A 91 -18.34 9.68 23.33
CA ALA A 91 -19.23 9.08 24.32
C ALA A 91 -18.70 9.30 25.74
N GLU A 92 -17.39 9.11 25.97
CA GLU A 92 -16.76 9.39 27.26
C GLU A 92 -16.91 10.84 27.70
N THR A 93 -16.78 11.79 26.77
CA THR A 93 -16.96 13.22 27.05
C THR A 93 -18.38 13.51 27.51
N ILE A 94 -19.36 12.82 26.91
CA ILE A 94 -20.77 12.92 27.33
C ILE A 94 -20.97 12.35 28.73
N GLU A 95 -20.47 11.15 28.99
CA GLU A 95 -20.63 10.47 30.29
C GLU A 95 -19.97 11.24 31.45
N LYS A 96 -18.76 11.78 31.24
CA LYS A 96 -18.03 12.57 32.23
C LYS A 96 -18.73 13.90 32.54
N THR A 97 -19.54 14.42 31.61
CA THR A 97 -20.17 15.74 31.73
C THR A 97 -21.64 15.63 32.14
N ARG A 98 -21.90 15.43 33.45
CA ARG A 98 -23.26 15.27 34.04
C ARG A 98 -24.24 16.44 33.84
N LYS A 99 -23.82 17.58 33.27
CA LYS A 99 -24.65 18.77 33.00
C LYS A 99 -24.39 19.35 31.61
N LEU A 100 -24.47 18.51 30.59
CA LEU A 100 -24.36 18.94 29.19
C LEU A 100 -25.57 19.77 28.78
N ARG A 101 -25.34 21.02 28.35
CA ARG A 101 -26.38 21.83 27.70
C ARG A 101 -26.67 21.26 26.31
N VAL A 102 -27.94 21.30 25.88
CA VAL A 102 -28.38 20.83 24.55
C VAL A 102 -27.53 21.41 23.41
N ALA A 103 -27.13 22.68 23.52
CA ALA A 103 -26.25 23.32 22.54
C ALA A 103 -24.86 22.67 22.44
N LEU A 104 -24.28 22.23 23.57
CA LEU A 104 -23.00 21.54 23.58
C LEU A 104 -23.13 20.14 23.01
N VAL A 105 -24.20 19.40 23.33
CA VAL A 105 -24.51 18.09 22.71
C VAL A 105 -24.71 18.23 21.19
N ALA A 106 -25.45 19.23 20.74
CA ALA A 106 -25.66 19.49 19.31
C ALA A 106 -24.37 19.90 18.59
N TYR A 107 -23.52 20.72 19.22
CA TYR A 107 -22.21 21.07 18.70
C TYR A 107 -21.32 19.83 18.54
N LEU A 108 -21.28 19.03 19.59
CA LEU A 108 -20.57 17.76 19.67
C LEU A 108 -21.06 16.79 18.56
N LEU A 109 -22.37 16.56 18.43
CA LEU A 109 -22.94 15.71 17.38
C LEU A 109 -22.65 16.23 15.96
N ARG A 110 -22.67 17.56 15.75
CA ARG A 110 -22.32 18.16 14.45
C ARG A 110 -20.83 18.03 14.14
N PHE A 111 -19.97 18.09 15.16
CA PHE A 111 -18.55 17.84 15.00
C PHE A 111 -18.31 16.38 14.56
N ALA A 112 -18.91 15.42 15.25
CA ALA A 112 -18.86 14.00 14.85
C ALA A 112 -19.46 13.78 13.45
N ALA A 113 -20.61 14.37 13.15
CA ALA A 113 -21.23 14.28 11.83
C ALA A 113 -20.35 14.89 10.73
N ARG A 114 -19.63 16.00 11.00
CA ARG A 114 -18.66 16.59 10.05
C ARG A 114 -17.43 15.72 9.88
N ALA A 115 -16.92 15.12 10.96
CA ALA A 115 -15.85 14.15 10.88
C ALA A 115 -16.27 12.96 10.00
N LEU A 116 -17.52 12.51 10.08
CA LEU A 116 -18.09 11.44 9.25
C LEU A 116 -18.38 11.85 7.80
N THR A 117 -18.90 13.06 7.57
CA THR A 117 -19.39 13.51 6.24
C THR A 117 -18.33 14.20 5.38
N ASN A 118 -17.34 14.88 5.97
CA ASN A 118 -16.18 15.39 5.21
C ASN A 118 -15.23 14.27 4.73
N ARG A 119 -15.53 13.00 5.02
CA ARG A 119 -14.76 11.82 4.58
C ARG A 119 -15.24 11.23 3.25
N VAL A 120 -16.24 11.81 2.60
CA VAL A 120 -16.62 11.46 1.22
C VAL A 120 -16.39 12.70 0.35
N PRO A 121 -15.18 12.83 -0.21
CA PRO A 121 -14.85 12.01 -1.38
C PRO A 121 -13.45 11.37 -1.26
N MET A 122 -13.41 10.21 -0.61
CA MET A 122 -12.16 9.46 -0.37
C MET A 122 -11.65 8.73 -1.63
N LEU A 123 -12.54 8.36 -2.56
CA LEU A 123 -12.16 7.93 -3.91
C LEU A 123 -11.58 9.09 -4.73
N ASP A 124 -12.05 10.33 -4.54
CA ASP A 124 -11.47 11.49 -5.21
C ASP A 124 -10.11 11.90 -4.60
N GLN A 125 -9.82 11.58 -3.34
CA GLN A 125 -8.49 11.82 -2.76
C GLN A 125 -7.45 10.79 -3.22
N ILE A 126 -7.85 9.53 -3.36
CA ILE A 126 -7.03 8.50 -4.00
C ILE A 126 -6.77 8.88 -5.47
N ASN A 127 -7.76 9.44 -6.18
CA ASN A 127 -7.61 9.91 -7.57
C ASN A 127 -6.94 11.29 -7.74
N ARG A 128 -6.90 12.18 -6.74
CA ARG A 128 -6.33 13.54 -6.86
C ARG A 128 -4.91 13.68 -6.32
N GLU A 129 -4.50 12.76 -5.45
CA GLU A 129 -3.16 12.67 -4.91
C GLU A 129 -2.75 11.19 -4.95
N GLU A 130 -2.79 10.54 -6.13
CA GLU A 130 -2.12 9.25 -6.27
C GLU A 130 -0.67 9.47 -5.80
N PRO A 131 -0.25 8.91 -4.65
CA PRO A 131 1.16 8.93 -4.34
C PRO A 131 1.80 8.18 -5.51
N GLU A 132 2.74 8.83 -6.19
CA GLU A 132 3.46 8.25 -7.32
C GLU A 132 3.89 6.82 -6.91
N LEU A 133 3.23 5.82 -7.48
CA LEU A 133 3.37 4.43 -7.07
C LEU A 133 4.41 3.80 -7.98
N TYR A 134 5.44 3.25 -7.37
CA TYR A 134 6.50 2.53 -8.07
C TYR A 134 6.32 1.05 -7.85
N TRP A 135 6.03 0.33 -8.93
CA TRP A 135 6.01 -1.13 -8.91
C TRP A 135 7.37 -1.68 -9.35
N ILE A 136 7.97 -2.49 -8.49
CA ILE A 136 9.28 -3.08 -8.75
C ILE A 136 9.13 -4.59 -8.71
N GLU A 137 9.54 -5.25 -9.78
CA GLU A 137 9.75 -6.69 -9.74
C GLU A 137 11.16 -7.01 -9.29
N HIS A 138 11.25 -7.90 -8.32
CA HIS A 138 12.49 -8.43 -7.80
C HIS A 138 12.60 -9.91 -8.18
N TRP A 139 13.72 -10.23 -8.80
CA TRP A 139 14.07 -11.58 -9.23
C TRP A 139 15.28 -12.03 -8.42
N PRO A 140 15.07 -12.83 -7.36
CA PRO A 140 16.19 -13.40 -6.62
C PRO A 140 17.13 -14.17 -7.52
N LYS A 141 18.38 -14.27 -7.07
CA LYS A 141 19.37 -15.11 -7.72
C LYS A 141 18.82 -16.52 -7.97
N GLY A 142 18.83 -16.95 -9.24
CA GLY A 142 18.40 -18.26 -9.68
C GLY A 142 16.92 -18.41 -10.07
N THR A 143 16.09 -17.36 -10.01
CA THR A 143 14.67 -17.44 -10.41
C THR A 143 14.34 -16.78 -11.73
N GLY A 144 15.25 -15.97 -12.28
CA GLY A 144 15.08 -15.23 -13.53
C GLY A 144 15.96 -15.75 -14.67
N LEU A 145 16.06 -14.97 -15.75
CA LEU A 145 16.93 -15.27 -16.89
C LEU A 145 18.41 -14.93 -16.65
N GLY A 146 18.72 -14.22 -15.55
CA GLY A 146 20.08 -13.83 -15.15
C GLY A 146 20.63 -14.68 -14.01
N GLU A 147 21.97 -14.70 -13.89
CA GLU A 147 22.68 -15.38 -12.80
C GLU A 147 22.72 -14.57 -11.49
N ASP A 148 22.38 -13.28 -11.57
CA ASP A 148 22.38 -12.33 -10.46
C ASP A 148 20.97 -11.85 -10.12
N VAL A 149 20.83 -11.14 -8.99
CA VAL A 149 19.59 -10.48 -8.60
C VAL A 149 19.24 -9.40 -9.62
N ASP A 150 17.98 -9.39 -10.08
CA ASP A 150 17.48 -8.39 -11.02
C ASP A 150 16.32 -7.60 -10.41
N TYR A 151 16.30 -6.30 -10.68
CA TYR A 151 15.23 -5.38 -10.29
C TYR A 151 14.70 -4.68 -11.54
N LEU A 152 13.41 -4.85 -11.79
CA LEU A 152 12.72 -4.26 -12.93
C LEU A 152 11.71 -3.24 -12.41
N LEU A 153 11.83 -1.99 -12.85
CA LEU A 153 10.76 -1.02 -12.68
C LEU A 153 9.67 -1.33 -13.68
N VAL A 154 8.44 -1.48 -13.20
CA VAL A 154 7.26 -1.70 -14.02
C VAL A 154 6.48 -0.41 -14.15
N SER A 155 6.22 -0.01 -15.39
CA SER A 155 5.41 1.16 -15.74
C SER A 155 4.31 0.75 -16.71
N GLU A 156 3.15 1.40 -16.66
CA GLU A 156 2.06 1.16 -17.61
C GLU A 156 2.04 2.25 -18.68
N ASN A 157 1.70 1.88 -19.92
CA ASN A 157 1.41 2.87 -20.96
C ASN A 157 -0.01 3.47 -20.79
N GLU A 158 -0.42 4.38 -21.67
CA GLU A 158 -1.74 5.04 -21.60
C GLU A 158 -2.94 4.07 -21.68
N VAL A 159 -2.72 2.85 -22.19
CA VAL A 159 -3.75 1.81 -22.33
C VAL A 159 -3.68 0.80 -21.16
N GLY A 160 -2.74 0.97 -20.23
CA GLY A 160 -2.57 0.12 -19.07
C GLY A 160 -1.68 -1.10 -19.28
N GLU A 161 -0.96 -1.19 -20.42
CA GLU A 161 -0.06 -2.32 -20.68
C GLU A 161 1.28 -2.15 -19.93
N PRO A 162 1.73 -3.17 -19.18
CA PRO A 162 2.97 -3.10 -18.43
C PRO A 162 4.21 -3.11 -19.35
N HIS A 163 5.22 -2.37 -18.93
CA HIS A 163 6.55 -2.31 -19.51
C HIS A 163 7.58 -2.47 -18.39
N TRP A 164 8.57 -3.34 -18.62
CA TRP A 164 9.62 -3.64 -17.67
C TRP A 164 10.93 -2.99 -18.09
N GLN A 165 11.51 -2.22 -17.18
CA GLN A 165 12.79 -1.57 -17.40
C GLN A 165 13.77 -2.00 -16.31
N ARG A 166 14.92 -2.53 -16.71
CA ARG A 166 16.06 -2.71 -15.81
C ARG A 166 16.54 -1.36 -15.29
N VAL A 167 16.72 -1.28 -13.99
CA VAL A 167 17.11 -0.06 -13.30
C VAL A 167 18.38 -0.28 -12.50
N ASN A 168 19.18 0.78 -12.36
CA ASN A 168 20.21 0.79 -11.33
C ASN A 168 19.52 0.98 -9.98
N PHE A 169 19.54 -0.07 -9.18
CA PHE A 169 18.80 -0.17 -7.93
C PHE A 169 19.16 0.95 -6.93
N THR A 170 20.45 1.18 -6.69
CA THR A 170 20.95 2.28 -5.84
C THR A 170 20.39 3.63 -6.25
N LYS A 171 20.50 3.97 -7.54
CA LYS A 171 20.00 5.25 -8.06
C LYS A 171 18.49 5.38 -7.95
N LEU A 172 17.76 4.27 -8.09
CA LEU A 172 16.31 4.28 -7.93
C LEU A 172 15.93 4.54 -6.47
N ALA A 173 16.53 3.83 -5.51
CA ALA A 173 16.27 4.03 -4.09
C ALA A 173 16.52 5.49 -3.67
N GLU A 174 17.67 6.04 -4.06
CA GLU A 174 18.03 7.45 -3.81
C GLU A 174 16.99 8.42 -4.40
N ARG A 175 16.57 8.21 -5.66
CA ARG A 175 15.56 9.05 -6.33
C ARG A 175 14.22 9.01 -5.60
N LEU A 176 13.85 7.86 -5.05
CA LEU A 176 12.60 7.68 -4.31
C LEU A 176 12.70 8.11 -2.84
N GLY A 177 13.88 8.54 -2.39
CA GLY A 177 14.12 8.99 -1.01
C GLY A 177 14.23 7.84 0.01
N TYR A 178 14.47 6.61 -0.44
CA TYR A 178 14.66 5.43 0.39
C TYR A 178 16.13 5.00 0.42
N CYS A 179 16.52 4.15 1.37
CA CYS A 179 17.83 3.53 1.37
C CYS A 179 17.78 2.14 0.72
N GLU A 180 18.93 1.61 0.29
CA GLU A 180 19.01 0.30 -0.37
C GLU A 180 18.41 -0.83 0.48
N ALA A 181 18.69 -0.82 1.79
CA ALA A 181 18.18 -1.81 2.74
C ALA A 181 16.64 -1.85 2.85
N ASP A 182 15.94 -0.81 2.36
CA ASP A 182 14.48 -0.82 2.33
C ASP A 182 13.93 -1.80 1.29
N PHE A 183 14.67 -2.03 0.20
CA PHE A 183 14.23 -2.90 -0.90
C PHE A 183 14.93 -4.27 -0.90
N GLU A 184 15.97 -4.46 -0.08
CA GLU A 184 16.60 -5.76 0.09
C GLU A 184 15.58 -6.78 0.62
N ILE A 185 15.32 -7.81 -0.19
CA ILE A 185 14.42 -8.89 0.16
C ILE A 185 15.27 -10.06 0.64
N PRO A 186 15.13 -10.50 1.90
CA PRO A 186 15.99 -11.52 2.43
C PRO A 186 15.65 -12.89 1.82
N ASP A 187 16.63 -13.79 1.75
CA ASP A 187 16.49 -15.07 1.05
C ASP A 187 15.38 -15.94 1.65
N GLU A 188 15.15 -15.87 2.96
CA GLU A 188 14.06 -16.56 3.65
C GLU A 188 12.67 -16.06 3.22
N ALA A 189 12.54 -14.80 2.82
CA ALA A 189 11.27 -14.24 2.35
C ALA A 189 10.90 -14.76 0.96
N VAL A 190 11.89 -15.19 0.18
CA VAL A 190 11.71 -15.75 -1.18
C VAL A 190 12.00 -17.23 -1.26
N ALA A 191 12.23 -17.90 -0.13
CA ALA A 191 12.39 -19.35 -0.05
C ALA A 191 11.12 -20.05 -0.52
#